data_AF-A0A7G6SZB0-F1
#
_entry.id   AF-A0A7G6SZB0-F1
#
_cell.length_a   1.000
_cell.length_b   1.000
_cell.length_c   1.000
_cell.angle_alpha   90.00
_cell.angle_beta   90.00
_cell.angle_gamma   90.00
#
_symmetry.space_group_name_H-M   'P 1'
#
loop_
_entity.id
_entity.type
_entity.pdbx_description
1 polymer ?
#
loop_
_entity_poly.entity_id
_entity_poly.type
_entity_poly.pdbx_seq_one_letter_code
_entity_poly.pdbx_strand_id
1 'polypeptide(L)'
;MQILNIRPVPPGGAGKTIARFDIALDEHVKLFDLKLLERPDGSNYAFGPNTGGARVMSFSPTFSEEIARAASAALEGVAAYDRTTA
;
A
#
# COMPACT_ATOMS: atom_id res chain seq x y z
N MET A 1 2.71 -14.05 -1.35
CA MET A 1 2.45 -12.61 -1.24
C MET A 1 3.74 -11.82 -1.34
N GLN A 2 3.89 -11.03 -2.40
CA GLN A 2 5.10 -10.26 -2.71
C GLN A 2 4.74 -8.86 -3.21
N ILE A 3 5.36 -7.82 -2.64
CA ILE A 3 5.25 -6.45 -3.16
C ILE A 3 6.07 -6.35 -4.45
N LEU A 4 5.42 -5.95 -5.54
CA LEU A 4 6.03 -5.83 -6.86
C LEU A 4 6.64 -4.43 -7.08
N ASN A 5 5.96 -3.42 -6.57
CA ASN A 5 6.37 -2.02 -6.66
C ASN A 5 5.72 -1.24 -5.52
N ILE A 6 6.41 -0.23 -5.00
CA ILE A 6 5.86 0.66 -3.98
C ILE A 6 6.40 2.08 -4.18
N ARG A 7 5.51 3.05 -4.06
CA ARG A 7 5.80 4.46 -4.30
C ARG A 7 5.25 5.28 -3.13
N PRO A 8 6.08 6.03 -2.38
CA PRO A 8 5.61 6.90 -1.32
C PRO A 8 4.69 8.00 -1.89
N VAL A 9 3.68 8.38 -1.14
CA VAL A 9 2.83 9.53 -1.44
C VAL A 9 3.25 10.66 -0.49
N PRO A 10 3.59 11.86 -1.01
CA PRO A 10 4.00 12.97 -0.17
C PRO A 10 2.94 13.33 0.89
N PRO A 11 3.36 13.73 2.10
CA PRO A 11 2.46 14.29 3.11
C PRO A 11 1.68 15.49 2.53
N GLY A 12 0.37 15.55 2.79
CA GLY A 12 -0.51 16.58 2.21
C GLY A 12 -1.15 16.21 0.86
N GLY A 13 -0.85 15.02 0.32
CA GLY A 13 -1.53 14.43 -0.83
C GLY A 13 -2.96 13.92 -0.53
N ALA A 14 -3.47 13.04 -1.41
CA ALA A 14 -4.84 12.52 -1.39
C ALA A 14 -5.19 11.75 -0.09
N GLY A 15 -5.55 12.48 0.96
CA GLY A 15 -5.99 11.96 2.25
C GLY A 15 -4.88 11.29 3.04
N LYS A 16 -5.24 10.24 3.79
CA LYS A 16 -4.33 9.49 4.68
C LYS A 16 -3.50 8.42 3.95
N THR A 17 -3.36 8.55 2.63
CA THR A 17 -2.62 7.57 1.81
C THR A 17 -1.13 7.91 1.90
N ILE A 18 -0.34 6.98 2.41
CA ILE A 18 1.12 7.16 2.59
C ILE A 18 1.93 6.51 1.47
N ALA A 19 1.36 5.53 0.76
CA ALA A 19 2.00 4.92 -0.40
C ALA A 19 0.99 4.30 -1.37
N ARG A 20 1.40 4.14 -2.63
CA ARG A 20 0.71 3.30 -3.62
C ARG A 20 1.59 2.12 -3.99
N PHE A 21 1.01 0.94 -4.14
CA PHE A 21 1.78 -0.27 -4.35
C PHE A 21 1.04 -1.29 -5.22
N ASP A 22 1.84 -2.19 -5.78
CA ASP A 22 1.40 -3.32 -6.59
C ASP A 22 1.83 -4.61 -5.87
N ILE A 23 0.99 -5.64 -5.88
CA ILE A 23 1.21 -6.89 -5.12
C ILE A 23 0.86 -8.11 -5.95
N ALA A 24 1.69 -9.16 -5.85
CA ALA A 24 1.31 -10.51 -6.22
C ALA A 24 0.84 -11.23 -4.95
N LEU A 25 -0.44 -11.60 -4.87
CA LEU A 25 -0.95 -12.38 -3.74
C LEU A 25 -0.33 -13.79 -3.76
N ASP A 26 -0.37 -14.40 -4.94
CA ASP A 26 0.18 -15.70 -5.29
C ASP A 26 0.64 -15.71 -6.76
N GLU A 27 0.87 -16.89 -7.33
CA GLU A 27 1.30 -17.05 -8.73
C GLU A 27 0.20 -16.73 -9.77
N HIS A 28 -1.07 -16.72 -9.35
CA HIS A 28 -2.23 -16.55 -10.22
C HIS A 28 -2.80 -15.13 -10.17
N VAL A 29 -2.65 -14.44 -9.03
CA VAL A 29 -3.33 -13.16 -8.78
C VAL A 29 -2.34 -12.04 -8.48
N LYS A 30 -2.41 -11.02 -9.33
CA LYS A 30 -1.70 -9.74 -9.16
C LYS A 30 -2.71 -8.60 -9.10
N LEU A 31 -2.47 -7.69 -8.17
CA LEU A 31 -3.30 -6.52 -7.93
C LEU A 31 -2.44 -5.27 -8.07
N PHE A 32 -3.02 -4.26 -8.69
CA PHE A 32 -2.31 -3.05 -9.06
C PHE A 32 -2.97 -1.81 -8.47
N ASP A 33 -2.16 -0.80 -8.23
CA ASP A 33 -2.56 0.52 -7.75
C ASP A 33 -3.33 0.50 -6.42
N LEU A 34 -2.91 -0.40 -5.52
CA LEU A 34 -3.38 -0.45 -4.15
C LEU A 34 -2.89 0.77 -3.37
N LYS A 35 -3.61 1.11 -2.31
CA LYS A 35 -3.28 2.23 -1.41
C LYS A 35 -2.93 1.72 -0.04
N LEU A 36 -1.82 2.20 0.50
CA LEU A 36 -1.45 2.04 1.91
C LEU A 36 -1.92 3.28 2.66
N LEU A 37 -2.82 3.09 3.62
CA LEU A 37 -3.37 4.18 4.43
C LEU A 37 -2.92 4.07 5.88
N GLU A 38 -2.53 5.20 6.45
CA GLU A 38 -2.24 5.33 7.87
C GLU A 38 -3.49 5.83 8.60
N ARG A 39 -3.90 5.12 9.65
CA ARG A 39 -5.03 5.53 10.49
C ARG A 39 -4.55 6.42 11.64
N PRO A 40 -5.45 7.22 12.25
CA PRO A 40 -5.08 8.07 13.40
C PRO A 40 -4.52 7.32 14.60
N ASP A 41 -4.80 6.02 14.73
CA ASP A 41 -4.28 5.15 15.79
C ASP A 41 -2.86 4.60 15.47
N GLY A 42 -2.27 5.01 14.35
CA GLY A 42 -0.96 4.54 13.88
C GLY A 42 -0.99 3.19 13.16
N SER A 43 -2.17 2.56 13.01
CA SER A 43 -2.30 1.32 12.25
C SER A 43 -2.34 1.57 10.74
N ASN A 44 -1.81 0.62 9.96
CA ASN A 44 -1.80 0.69 8.51
C ASN A 44 -2.83 -0.26 7.90
N TYR A 45 -3.40 0.16 6.76
CA TYR A 45 -4.43 -0.62 6.08
C TYR A 45 -4.28 -0.57 4.56
N ALA A 46 -4.52 -1.71 3.90
CA ALA A 46 -4.46 -1.83 2.46
C ALA A 46 -5.85 -1.68 1.84
N PHE A 47 -5.98 -0.77 0.89
CA PHE A 47 -7.22 -0.53 0.16
C PHE A 47 -7.06 -0.78 -1.34
N GLY A 48 -8.10 -1.37 -1.94
CA GLY A 48 -8.23 -1.53 -3.38
C GLY A 48 -8.36 -0.19 -4.11
N PRO A 49 -8.12 -0.18 -5.44
CA PRO A 49 -8.36 0.99 -6.26
C PRO A 49 -9.86 1.29 -6.36
N ASN A 50 -10.17 2.55 -6.63
CA ASN A 50 -11.52 3.00 -6.99
C ASN A 50 -11.51 3.36 -8.48
N THR A 51 -12.49 2.86 -9.22
CA THR A 51 -12.65 3.12 -10.66
C THR A 51 -14.12 3.34 -10.97
N GLY A 52 -14.45 4.36 -11.76
CA GLY A 52 -15.84 4.67 -12.12
C GLY A 52 -16.74 5.02 -10.93
N GLY A 53 -16.18 5.57 -9.84
CA GLY A 53 -16.93 5.89 -8.62
C GLY A 53 -17.25 4.69 -7.72
N ALA A 54 -16.78 3.48 -8.07
CA ALA A 54 -16.99 2.27 -7.30
C ALA A 54 -15.67 1.66 -6.79
N ARG A 55 -15.77 0.87 -5.72
CA ARG A 55 -14.67 0.05 -5.23
C ARG A 55 -14.48 -1.11 -6.19
N VAL A 56 -13.27 -1.30 -6.70
CA VAL A 56 -12.95 -2.44 -7.58
C VAL A 56 -12.86 -3.73 -6.77
N MET A 57 -12.40 -3.64 -5.52
CA MET A 57 -12.26 -4.79 -4.63
C MET A 57 -12.29 -4.39 -3.16
N SER A 58 -12.46 -5.39 -2.30
CA SER A 58 -12.35 -5.25 -0.85
C SER A 58 -11.63 -6.45 -0.26
N PHE A 59 -11.03 -6.25 0.91
CA PHE A 59 -10.38 -7.30 1.68
C PHE A 59 -11.11 -7.44 3.03
N SER A 60 -11.03 -8.63 3.63
CA SER A 60 -11.36 -8.78 5.04
C SER A 60 -10.41 -7.92 5.88
N PRO A 61 -10.80 -7.53 7.11
CA PRO A 61 -9.94 -6.70 7.93
C PRO A 61 -8.57 -7.28 8.22
N THR A 62 -8.54 -8.55 8.62
CA THR A 62 -7.30 -9.27 8.92
C THR A 62 -6.38 -9.33 7.71
N PHE A 63 -6.93 -9.61 6.52
CA PHE A 63 -6.12 -9.71 5.32
C PHE A 63 -5.60 -8.34 4.85
N SER A 64 -6.39 -7.28 5.04
CA SER A 64 -5.92 -5.92 4.76
C SER A 64 -4.74 -5.51 5.65
N GLU A 65 -4.77 -5.89 6.93
CA GLU A 65 -3.67 -5.65 7.87
C GLU A 65 -2.41 -6.46 7.50
N GLU A 66 -2.57 -7.70 7.04
CA GLU A 66 -1.46 -8.53 6.55
C GLU A 66 -0.80 -7.93 5.30
N ILE A 67 -1.60 -7.49 4.33
CA ILE A 67 -1.11 -6.80 3.14
C ILE A 67 -0.43 -5.49 3.54
N ALA A 68 -1.04 -4.72 4.44
CA ALA A 68 -0.49 -3.45 4.91
C ALA A 68 0.87 -3.64 5.58
N ARG A 69 1.02 -4.67 6.41
CA ARG A 69 2.31 -5.02 7.04
C ARG A 69 3.39 -5.33 6.00
N ALA A 70 3.06 -6.10 4.97
CA ALA A 70 3.99 -6.40 3.88
C ALA A 70 4.38 -5.14 3.09
N ALA A 71 3.41 -4.26 2.82
CA ALA A 71 3.64 -2.99 2.13
C ALA A 71 4.47 -2.01 2.98
N SER A 72 4.19 -1.88 4.27
CA SER A 72 4.98 -1.04 5.19
C SER A 72 6.43 -1.47 5.26
N ALA A 73 6.70 -2.77 5.38
CA ALA A 73 8.08 -3.29 5.39
C ALA A 73 8.81 -2.97 4.07
N ALA A 74 8.13 -3.08 2.93
CA ALA A 74 8.71 -2.70 1.64
C ALA A 74 8.95 -1.18 1.53
N LEU A 75 8.04 -0.37 2.07
CA LEU A 75 8.17 1.10 2.06
C LEU A 75 9.36 1.57 2.90
N GLU A 76 9.53 1.00 4.08
CA GLU A 76 10.69 1.27 4.95
C GLU A 76 12.01 0.89 4.28
N GLY A 77 12.03 -0.24 3.55
CA GLY A 77 13.19 -0.67 2.76
C GLY A 77 13.56 0.31 1.64
N VAL A 78 12.58 0.89 0.95
CA VAL A 78 12.80 1.94 -0.04
C VAL A 78 13.30 3.23 0.61
N ALA A 79 12.66 3.67 1.71
CA ALA A 79 13.07 4.87 2.43
C ALA A 79 14.48 4.78 3.02
N ALA A 80 14.95 3.57 3.38
CA ALA A 80 16.33 3.34 3.82
C ALA A 80 17.33 3.51 2.67
N TYR A 81 16.97 3.12 1.45
CA TYR A 81 17.81 3.23 0.25
C TYR A 81 17.85 4.66 -0.31
N ASP A 82 16.76 5.43 -0.17
CA ASP A 82 16.59 6.79 -0.69
C ASP A 82 17.28 7.89 0.16
N ARG A 83 18.09 7.52 1.17
CA ARG A 83 18.85 8.49 2.00
C ARG A 83 20.12 9.03 1.33
N THR A 84 20.28 8.85 0.01
CA THR A 84 21.53 9.14 -0.73
C THR A 84 21.43 10.36 -1.66
N THR A 85 20.39 11.18 -1.55
CA THR A 85 20.41 12.53 -2.14
C THR A 85 20.47 13.57 -1.03
N ALA A 86 21.69 13.79 -0.52
CA ALA A 86 22.09 14.95 0.28
C ALA A 86 23.16 15.72 -0.49
#